data_AF-A0A840U4D2-F1
#
_entry.id   AF-A0A840U4D2-F1
#
_cell.length_a   1.000
_cell.length_b   1.000
_cell.length_c   1.000
_cell.angle_alpha   90.00
_cell.angle_beta   90.00
_cell.angle_gamma   90.00
#
_symmetry.space_group_name_H-M   'P 1'
#
loop_
_entity.id
_entity.type
_entity.pdbx_description
1 polymer ?
#
loop_
_entity_poly.entity_id
_entity_poly.type
_entity_poly.pdbx_seq_one_letter_code
_entity_poly.pdbx_strand_id
1 'polypeptide(L)'
;MLIKRIITGVVLLAGLSACAPSTVPFTNFTVFTEELRRDLEGAGIALDKVQFYNDKPITIKREGVNPNDINVSSEGKISIQNGKSVQTINVRPFTPGVVLGTGAGTMNVSWDDTQQDERGMRFNLNGNQYYISTTEDAKIDYKGYLFDVQSGIGSRLFVSKDILNQINRKNETLKGRRVGGQ
;
A
#
# COMPACT_ATOMS: atom_id res chain seq x y z
N MET A 1 -42.72 39.13 24.73
CA MET A 1 -41.39 38.82 25.28
C MET A 1 -41.49 37.49 26.03
N LEU A 2 -40.57 36.53 25.77
CA LEU A 2 -40.35 35.23 26.46
C LEU A 2 -41.48 34.16 26.38
N ILE A 3 -41.41 33.09 25.57
CA ILE A 3 -40.50 31.91 25.47
C ILE A 3 -41.13 30.63 26.09
N LYS A 4 -41.48 29.70 25.16
CA LYS A 4 -41.44 28.21 25.15
C LYS A 4 -41.34 27.47 26.49
N ARG A 5 -42.00 26.30 26.59
CA ARG A 5 -41.35 24.94 26.63
C ARG A 5 -42.33 23.83 26.21
N ILE A 6 -42.19 23.35 24.97
CA ILE A 6 -42.62 22.00 24.58
C ILE A 6 -41.40 21.11 24.79
N ILE A 7 -41.52 20.11 25.66
CA ILE A 7 -40.49 19.10 25.90
C ILE A 7 -40.78 17.96 24.93
N THR A 8 -40.11 17.95 23.78
CA THR A 8 -40.04 16.78 22.89
C THR A 8 -38.76 16.04 23.22
N GLY A 9 -38.92 14.89 23.88
CA GLY A 9 -37.81 13.98 24.17
C GLY A 9 -37.25 13.39 22.88
N VAL A 10 -35.99 13.65 22.60
CA VAL A 10 -35.23 12.95 21.56
C VAL A 10 -34.49 11.81 22.25
N VAL A 11 -34.92 10.58 22.00
CA VAL A 11 -34.21 9.36 22.38
C VAL A 11 -33.04 9.22 21.40
N LEU A 12 -31.82 9.43 21.91
CA LEU A 12 -30.58 9.26 21.17
C LEU A 12 -30.19 7.77 21.21
N LEU A 13 -30.48 7.01 20.14
CA LEU A 13 -29.90 5.67 19.97
C LEU A 13 -28.45 5.82 19.51
N ALA A 14 -27.51 5.61 20.43
CA ALA A 14 -26.10 5.46 20.11
C ALA A 14 -25.86 4.07 19.49
N GLY A 15 -25.75 4.01 18.16
CA GLY A 15 -25.28 2.83 17.44
C GLY A 15 -23.78 2.67 17.66
N LEU A 16 -23.38 1.68 18.45
CA LEU A 16 -21.99 1.25 18.56
C LEU A 16 -21.63 0.44 17.30
N SER A 17 -21.09 1.11 16.27
CA SER A 17 -20.40 0.41 15.18
C SER A 17 -19.07 -0.14 15.71
N ALA A 18 -19.11 -1.38 16.18
CA ALA A 18 -17.90 -2.16 16.43
C ALA A 18 -17.30 -2.56 15.07
N CYS A 19 -16.29 -1.83 14.60
CA CYS A 19 -15.44 -2.29 13.52
C CYS A 19 -14.65 -3.51 14.01
N ALA A 20 -15.13 -4.71 13.69
CA ALA A 20 -14.36 -5.94 13.90
C ALA A 20 -13.05 -5.87 13.09
N PRO A 21 -11.90 -6.33 13.64
CA PRO A 21 -10.66 -6.41 12.89
C PRO A 21 -10.84 -7.44 11.76
N SER A 22 -10.83 -6.97 10.52
CA SER A 22 -10.89 -7.81 9.33
C SER A 22 -9.62 -8.65 9.25
N THR A 23 -9.71 -9.92 9.66
CA THR A 23 -8.68 -10.93 9.40
C THR A 23 -8.72 -11.26 7.91
N VAL A 24 -7.77 -10.72 7.16
CA VAL A 24 -7.63 -10.98 5.73
C VAL A 24 -7.22 -12.45 5.55
N PRO A 25 -8.01 -13.31 4.88
CA PRO A 25 -7.64 -14.70 4.68
C PRO A 25 -6.44 -14.79 3.74
N PHE A 26 -5.34 -15.36 4.23
CA PHE A 26 -4.11 -15.60 3.44
C PHE A 26 -4.35 -16.45 2.18
N THR A 27 -5.46 -17.18 2.09
CA THR A 27 -5.80 -18.06 0.98
C THR A 27 -6.01 -17.34 -0.34
N ASN A 28 -6.36 -16.06 -0.32
CA ASN A 28 -6.75 -15.29 -1.51
C ASN A 28 -5.60 -14.52 -2.14
N PHE A 29 -4.41 -14.56 -1.54
CA PHE A 29 -3.24 -13.82 -2.03
C PHE A 29 -2.13 -14.79 -2.46
N THR A 30 -1.29 -14.33 -3.36
CA THR A 30 -0.06 -15.02 -3.76
C THR A 30 1.09 -14.03 -3.79
N VAL A 31 2.30 -14.55 -3.60
CA VAL A 31 3.53 -13.75 -3.75
C VAL A 31 3.58 -13.21 -5.18
N PHE A 32 3.87 -11.92 -5.32
CA PHE A 32 4.14 -11.32 -6.60
C PHE A 32 5.56 -11.66 -7.04
N THR A 33 5.68 -12.35 -8.16
CA THR A 33 6.96 -12.82 -8.71
C THR A 33 7.35 -12.08 -9.98
N GLU A 34 8.61 -12.19 -10.36
CA GLU A 34 9.10 -11.67 -11.65
C GLU A 34 8.44 -12.39 -12.84
N GLU A 35 8.15 -13.68 -12.71
CA GLU A 35 7.35 -14.42 -13.69
C GLU A 35 5.93 -13.83 -13.82
N LEU A 36 5.24 -13.59 -12.70
CA LEU A 36 3.90 -13.01 -12.72
C LEU A 36 3.89 -11.58 -13.29
N ARG A 37 4.95 -10.80 -13.04
CA ARG A 37 5.15 -9.50 -13.68
C ARG A 37 5.13 -9.63 -15.21
N ARG A 38 5.92 -10.57 -15.75
CA ARG A 38 6.02 -10.80 -17.20
C ARG A 38 4.70 -11.27 -17.79
N ASP A 39 3.96 -12.12 -17.08
CA ASP A 39 2.65 -12.59 -17.51
C ASP A 39 1.63 -11.43 -17.59
N LEU A 40 1.64 -10.52 -16.60
CA LEU A 40 0.79 -9.32 -16.60
C LEU A 40 1.13 -8.37 -17.74
N GLU A 41 2.40 -8.03 -17.88
CA GLU A 41 2.88 -7.12 -18.92
C GLU A 41 2.62 -7.72 -20.32
N GLY A 42 2.84 -9.04 -20.49
CA GLY A 42 2.53 -9.77 -21.71
C GLY A 42 1.04 -9.81 -22.06
N ALA A 43 0.17 -9.85 -21.04
CA ALA A 43 -1.28 -9.72 -21.19
C ALA A 43 -1.76 -8.26 -21.39
N GLY A 44 -0.84 -7.29 -21.41
CA GLY A 44 -1.14 -5.86 -21.53
C GLY A 44 -1.80 -5.26 -20.28
N ILE A 45 -1.64 -5.88 -19.12
CA ILE A 45 -2.14 -5.39 -17.84
C ILE A 45 -1.04 -4.52 -17.21
N ALA A 46 -1.26 -3.21 -17.19
CA ALA A 46 -0.31 -2.28 -16.59
C ALA A 46 -0.24 -2.45 -15.06
N LEU A 47 0.97 -2.41 -14.50
CA LEU A 47 1.21 -2.67 -13.08
C LEU A 47 0.60 -1.60 -12.17
N ASP A 48 0.38 -0.38 -12.65
CA ASP A 48 -0.35 0.68 -11.94
C ASP A 48 -1.86 0.37 -11.78
N LYS A 49 -2.38 -0.64 -12.48
CA LYS A 49 -3.75 -1.17 -12.33
C LYS A 49 -3.83 -2.38 -11.42
N VAL A 50 -2.70 -2.85 -10.89
CA VAL A 50 -2.64 -3.99 -9.99
C VAL A 50 -2.58 -3.50 -8.56
N GLN A 51 -3.48 -4.03 -7.71
CA GLN A 51 -3.42 -3.77 -6.28
C GLN A 51 -2.39 -4.70 -5.63
N PHE A 52 -1.38 -4.10 -5.00
CA PHE A 52 -0.34 -4.80 -4.26
C PHE A 52 -0.63 -4.79 -2.76
N TYR A 53 0.03 -5.71 -2.05
CA TYR A 53 -0.06 -5.91 -0.62
C TYR A 53 1.32 -6.26 -0.06
N ASN A 54 1.61 -5.84 1.16
CA ASN A 54 2.77 -6.29 1.93
C ASN A 54 2.42 -7.51 2.81
N ASP A 55 3.33 -8.45 2.99
CA ASP A 55 3.07 -9.67 3.77
C ASP A 55 3.34 -9.54 5.29
N LYS A 56 4.07 -8.50 5.70
CA LYS A 56 4.58 -8.29 7.06
C LYS A 56 4.49 -6.81 7.44
N PRO A 57 4.43 -6.48 8.75
CA PRO A 57 4.39 -5.09 9.17
C PRO A 57 5.71 -4.38 8.82
N ILE A 58 5.60 -3.17 8.27
CA ILE A 58 6.74 -2.29 7.99
C ILE A 58 6.64 -1.09 8.91
N THR A 59 7.69 -0.86 9.69
CA THR A 59 7.76 0.26 10.63
C THR A 59 9.02 1.05 10.34
N ILE A 60 8.87 2.35 10.07
CA ILE A 60 9.99 3.24 9.78
C ILE A 60 9.91 4.51 10.62
N LYS A 61 11.06 5.07 11.00
CA LYS A 61 11.15 6.26 11.87
C LYS A 61 12.16 7.27 11.38
N ARG A 62 11.93 8.55 11.68
CA ARG A 62 12.94 9.60 11.57
C ARG A 62 12.81 10.58 12.73
N GLU A 63 13.95 11.08 13.21
CA GLU A 63 14.03 12.08 14.28
C GLU A 63 14.17 13.50 13.71
N GLY A 64 14.01 14.52 14.56
CA GLY A 64 14.31 15.91 14.23
C GLY A 64 13.26 16.57 13.34
N VAL A 65 12.07 15.99 13.25
CA VAL A 65 10.95 16.53 12.46
C VAL A 65 10.26 17.70 13.16
N ASN A 66 10.02 18.79 12.44
CA ASN A 66 9.15 19.84 12.95
C ASN A 66 7.69 19.34 12.92
N PRO A 67 6.97 19.29 14.06
CA PRO A 67 5.59 18.81 14.09
C PRO A 67 4.64 19.61 13.18
N ASN A 68 4.95 20.87 12.86
CA ASN A 68 4.14 21.71 11.98
C ASN A 68 4.34 21.39 10.49
N ASP A 69 5.45 20.74 10.12
CA ASP A 69 5.76 20.39 8.73
C ASP A 69 5.10 19.06 8.32
N ILE A 70 4.48 18.37 9.27
CA ILE A 70 3.81 17.08 9.05
C ILE A 70 2.32 17.31 9.16
N ASN A 71 1.60 16.99 8.08
CA ASN A 71 0.15 17.07 8.10
C ASN A 71 -0.41 15.94 8.99
N VAL A 72 -0.93 16.32 10.17
CA VAL A 72 -1.34 15.40 11.26
C VAL A 72 -2.41 14.40 10.81
N SER A 73 -3.11 14.67 9.71
CA SER A 73 -4.18 13.82 9.19
C SER A 73 -3.73 12.64 8.33
N SER A 74 -2.48 12.57 7.85
CA SER A 74 -2.10 11.61 6.79
C SER A 74 -0.75 10.89 6.95
N GLU A 75 0.21 11.42 7.72
CA GLU A 75 1.62 11.01 7.54
C GLU A 75 2.25 10.18 8.69
N GLY A 76 1.43 9.41 9.41
CA GLY A 76 1.90 8.58 10.53
C GLY A 76 1.93 9.32 11.86
N LYS A 77 2.45 8.66 12.91
CA LYS A 77 2.37 9.14 14.29
C LYS A 77 3.60 9.99 14.63
N ILE A 78 3.37 11.21 15.13
CA ILE A 78 4.42 12.06 15.72
C ILE A 78 4.45 11.82 17.23
N SER A 79 5.65 11.71 17.80
CA SER A 79 5.87 11.60 19.25
C SER A 79 7.13 12.36 19.65
N ILE A 80 7.23 12.80 20.91
CA ILE A 80 8.47 13.35 21.46
C ILE A 80 9.21 12.22 22.18
N GLN A 81 10.46 11.96 21.81
CA GLN A 81 11.34 10.98 22.45
C GLN A 81 12.70 11.64 22.68
N ASN A 82 13.21 11.61 23.92
CA ASN A 82 14.50 12.20 24.29
C ASN A 82 14.64 13.69 23.88
N GLY A 83 13.57 14.47 23.99
CA GLY A 83 13.56 15.89 23.61
C GLY A 83 13.55 16.15 22.10
N LYS A 84 13.49 15.10 21.26
CA LYS A 84 13.36 15.21 19.81
C LYS A 84 11.99 14.76 19.34
N SER A 85 11.45 15.43 18.33
CA SER A 85 10.29 14.95 17.60
C SER A 85 10.66 13.77 16.72
N VAL A 86 9.83 12.73 16.76
CA VAL A 86 9.99 11.47 16.01
C VAL A 86 8.72 11.20 15.23
N GLN A 87 8.84 11.10 13.90
CA GLN A 87 7.78 10.60 13.03
C GLN A 87 7.92 9.08 12.90
N THR A 88 6.83 8.36 13.07
CA THR A 88 6.75 6.90 12.88
C THR A 88 5.66 6.57 11.86
N ILE A 89 6.03 5.86 10.81
CA ILE A 89 5.08 5.33 9.82
C ILE A 89 4.97 3.82 10.02
N ASN A 90 3.73 3.32 10.08
CA ASN A 90 3.41 1.91 10.24
C ASN A 90 2.54 1.45 9.06
N VAL A 91 3.05 0.52 8.26
CA VAL A 91 2.29 -0.17 7.22
C VAL A 91 1.93 -1.55 7.78
N ARG A 92 0.64 -1.80 7.99
CA ARG A 92 0.15 -3.09 8.51
C ARG A 92 0.28 -4.16 7.42
N PRO A 93 0.38 -5.46 7.76
CA PRO A 93 0.26 -6.51 6.76
C PRO A 93 -1.03 -6.35 5.94
N PHE A 94 -0.95 -6.66 4.66
CA PHE A 94 -2.04 -6.55 3.69
C PHE A 94 -2.63 -5.13 3.59
N THR A 95 -1.81 -4.11 3.78
CA THR A 95 -2.20 -2.75 3.40
C THR A 95 -2.23 -2.69 1.88
N PRO A 96 -3.33 -2.21 1.25
CA PRO A 96 -3.38 -2.04 -0.18
C PRO A 96 -2.40 -0.95 -0.63
N GLY A 97 -1.59 -1.25 -1.63
CA GLY A 97 -0.66 -0.30 -2.25
C GLY A 97 -0.70 -0.30 -3.76
N VAL A 98 -0.29 0.81 -4.35
CA VAL A 98 -0.28 1.06 -5.79
C VAL A 98 1.15 1.34 -6.24
N VAL A 99 1.54 0.81 -7.40
CA VAL A 99 2.86 1.06 -7.98
C VAL A 99 2.91 2.47 -8.56
N LEU A 100 3.93 3.23 -8.15
CA LEU A 100 4.21 4.58 -8.67
C LEU A 100 5.38 4.60 -9.66
N GLY A 101 6.23 3.58 -9.63
CA GLY A 101 7.33 3.46 -10.58
C GLY A 101 7.92 2.07 -10.59
N THR A 102 8.47 1.67 -11.74
CA THR A 102 9.16 0.39 -11.90
C THR A 102 10.48 0.58 -12.63
N GLY A 103 11.40 -0.33 -12.41
CA GLY A 103 12.66 -0.41 -13.13
C GLY A 103 13.12 -1.87 -13.26
N ALA A 104 14.30 -2.07 -13.83
CA ALA A 104 14.91 -3.40 -13.90
C ALA A 104 15.11 -3.94 -12.48
N GLY A 105 14.35 -4.98 -12.11
CA GLY A 105 14.40 -5.60 -10.78
C GLY A 105 13.92 -4.70 -9.64
N THR A 106 13.17 -3.63 -9.91
CA THR A 106 12.66 -2.73 -8.85
C THR A 106 11.20 -2.35 -9.05
N MET A 107 10.51 -2.20 -7.93
CA MET A 107 9.11 -1.75 -7.83
C MET A 107 9.03 -0.72 -6.71
N ASN A 108 8.51 0.48 -6.98
CA ASN A 108 8.22 1.45 -5.93
C ASN A 108 6.71 1.49 -5.69
N VAL A 109 6.29 1.09 -4.48
CA VAL A 109 4.88 0.93 -4.12
C VAL A 109 4.51 1.92 -3.03
N SER A 110 3.47 2.71 -3.28
CA SER A 110 2.89 3.58 -2.27
C SER A 110 1.87 2.84 -1.43
N TRP A 111 1.86 3.13 -0.13
CA TRP A 111 0.89 2.66 0.84
C TRP A 111 0.04 3.81 1.40
N ASP A 112 0.16 4.99 0.81
CA ASP A 112 -0.49 6.22 1.23
C ASP A 112 -1.85 6.37 0.55
N ASP A 113 -2.94 6.45 1.34
CA ASP A 113 -4.30 6.62 0.85
C ASP A 113 -4.63 8.07 0.47
N THR A 114 -3.77 9.02 0.84
CA THR A 114 -3.96 10.45 0.55
C THR A 114 -3.43 10.89 -0.80
N GLN A 115 -2.79 9.98 -1.56
CA GLN A 115 -2.17 10.23 -2.87
C GLN A 115 -1.07 11.32 -2.84
N GLN A 116 -0.48 11.59 -1.67
CA GLN A 116 0.60 12.57 -1.50
C GLN A 116 1.99 11.94 -1.70
N ASP A 117 2.10 10.62 -1.58
CA ASP A 117 3.32 9.91 -1.94
C ASP A 117 3.46 9.84 -3.48
N GLU A 118 4.55 10.40 -3.99
CA GLU A 118 4.88 10.39 -5.42
C GLU A 118 6.01 9.41 -5.77
N ARG A 119 6.69 8.84 -4.76
CA ARG A 119 7.93 8.07 -4.97
C ARG A 119 7.74 6.59 -4.67
N GLY A 120 6.91 6.26 -3.68
CA GLY A 120 6.69 4.89 -3.24
C GLY A 120 7.88 4.32 -2.45
N MET A 121 7.60 3.28 -1.68
CA MET A 121 8.61 2.48 -1.00
C MET A 121 9.23 1.48 -1.98
N ARG A 122 10.56 1.42 -2.04
CA ARG A 122 11.27 0.55 -2.98
C ARG A 122 11.33 -0.91 -2.52
N PHE A 123 10.92 -1.80 -3.40
CA PHE A 123 11.11 -3.25 -3.34
C PHE A 123 12.08 -3.66 -4.44
N ASN A 124 13.04 -4.51 -4.09
CA ASN A 124 14.08 -5.01 -4.99
C ASN A 124 13.84 -6.48 -5.30
N LEU A 125 14.22 -6.92 -6.49
CA LEU A 125 14.15 -8.31 -6.93
C LEU A 125 15.31 -9.13 -6.36
N ASN A 126 15.03 -10.35 -5.87
CA ASN A 126 16.03 -11.36 -5.52
C ASN A 126 15.43 -12.74 -5.73
N GLY A 127 16.18 -13.57 -6.44
CA GLY A 127 15.62 -14.75 -7.07
C GLY A 127 14.44 -14.33 -7.95
N ASN A 128 13.24 -14.75 -7.54
CA ASN A 128 12.01 -14.52 -8.28
C ASN A 128 11.00 -13.64 -7.50
N GLN A 129 11.41 -12.97 -6.41
CA GLN A 129 10.49 -12.25 -5.52
C GLN A 129 10.95 -10.82 -5.27
N TYR A 130 9.99 -9.92 -5.04
CA TYR A 130 10.21 -8.53 -4.70
C TYR A 130 10.10 -8.31 -3.19
N TYR A 131 11.14 -7.72 -2.58
CA TYR A 131 11.23 -7.53 -1.14
C TYR A 131 11.84 -6.19 -0.76
N ILE A 132 11.54 -5.69 0.43
CA ILE A 132 12.25 -4.57 1.03
C ILE A 132 13.66 -5.03 1.39
N SER A 133 14.65 -4.38 0.82
CA SER A 133 16.04 -4.45 1.26
C SER A 133 16.54 -3.05 1.62
N THR A 134 17.54 -3.00 2.49
CA THR A 134 18.18 -1.76 2.92
C THR A 134 19.66 -1.80 2.59
N THR A 135 20.28 -0.63 2.55
CA THR A 135 21.74 -0.51 2.60
C THR A 135 22.26 -0.83 4.01
N GLU A 136 23.58 -0.74 4.20
CA GLU A 136 24.29 -1.03 5.47
C GLU A 136 23.70 -0.30 6.70
N ASP A 137 23.04 0.84 6.50
CA ASP A 137 22.46 1.65 7.58
C ASP A 137 21.00 1.32 7.96
N ALA A 138 20.40 0.29 7.35
CA ALA A 138 18.98 -0.05 7.56
C ALA A 138 18.01 1.13 7.27
N LYS A 139 18.33 1.99 6.30
CA LYS A 139 17.52 3.16 5.92
C LYS A 139 16.79 2.96 4.59
N ILE A 140 15.63 3.60 4.42
CA ILE A 140 14.89 3.66 3.15
C ILE A 140 14.38 5.07 2.87
N ASP A 141 14.31 5.44 1.58
CA ASP A 141 13.62 6.63 1.11
C ASP A 141 12.11 6.34 1.02
N TYR A 142 11.31 7.21 1.63
CA TYR A 142 9.85 7.18 1.53
C TYR A 142 9.30 8.60 1.62
N LYS A 143 8.38 8.97 0.72
CA LYS A 143 7.82 10.33 0.62
C LYS A 143 8.89 11.45 0.57
N GLY A 144 10.04 11.17 -0.04
CA GLY A 144 11.12 12.16 -0.17
C GLY A 144 12.01 12.31 1.07
N TYR A 145 11.82 11.50 2.11
CA TYR A 145 12.62 11.54 3.31
C TYR A 145 13.30 10.20 3.58
N LEU A 146 14.45 10.26 4.23
CA LEU A 146 15.19 9.08 4.65
C LEU A 146 14.72 8.65 6.05
N PHE A 147 14.28 7.40 6.18
CA PHE A 147 13.82 6.82 7.45
C PHE A 147 14.69 5.63 7.87
N ASP A 148 14.88 5.47 9.17
CA ASP A 148 15.42 4.28 9.81
C ASP A 148 14.35 3.17 9.87
N VAL A 149 14.65 2.01 9.30
CA VAL A 149 13.77 0.85 9.33
C VAL A 149 13.83 0.18 10.70
N GLN A 150 12.70 0.14 11.37
CA GLN A 150 12.53 -0.54 12.66
C GLN A 150 12.08 -1.99 12.48
N SER A 151 11.27 -2.24 11.45
CA SER A 151 10.80 -3.58 11.06
C SER A 151 10.38 -3.60 9.60
N GLY A 152 10.36 -4.79 8.98
CA GLY A 152 9.82 -4.98 7.62
C GLY A 152 10.86 -5.29 6.54
N ILE A 153 12.15 -5.35 6.87
CA ILE A 153 13.18 -5.92 5.97
C ILE A 153 12.76 -7.34 5.57
N GLY A 154 12.84 -7.64 4.28
CA GLY A 154 12.37 -8.90 3.72
C GLY A 154 10.84 -9.04 3.66
N SER A 155 10.08 -7.97 3.85
CA SER A 155 8.66 -7.96 3.49
C SER A 155 8.51 -8.04 1.98
N ARG A 156 7.57 -8.86 1.52
CA ARG A 156 7.36 -9.20 0.12
C ARG A 156 6.11 -8.56 -0.44
N LEU A 157 6.11 -8.32 -1.75
CA LEU A 157 4.91 -7.94 -2.49
C LEU A 157 4.01 -9.15 -2.74
N PHE A 158 2.72 -8.94 -2.54
CA PHE A 158 1.63 -9.88 -2.79
C PHE A 158 0.58 -9.23 -3.68
N VAL A 159 -0.20 -10.06 -4.35
CA VAL A 159 -1.37 -9.67 -5.15
C VAL A 159 -2.52 -10.64 -4.89
N SER A 160 -3.76 -10.24 -5.19
CA SER A 160 -4.90 -11.18 -5.18
C SER A 160 -4.70 -12.24 -6.25
N LYS A 161 -5.05 -13.51 -5.94
CA LYS A 161 -5.08 -14.60 -6.91
C LYS A 161 -6.06 -14.35 -8.05
N ASP A 162 -7.03 -13.46 -7.88
CA ASP A 162 -7.98 -13.07 -8.95
C ASP A 162 -7.28 -12.47 -10.17
N ILE A 163 -6.07 -11.92 -10.00
CA ILE A 163 -5.28 -11.40 -11.10
C ILE A 163 -4.92 -12.50 -12.12
N LEU A 164 -4.74 -13.74 -11.66
CA LEU A 164 -4.46 -14.89 -12.53
C LEU A 164 -5.63 -15.16 -13.48
N ASN A 165 -6.86 -14.99 -12.99
CA ASN A 165 -8.06 -15.11 -13.81
C ASN A 165 -8.17 -13.99 -14.84
N GLN A 166 -7.62 -12.81 -14.58
CA GLN A 166 -7.60 -11.70 -15.54
C GLN A 166 -6.58 -11.98 -16.66
N ILE A 167 -5.39 -12.48 -16.32
CA ILE A 167 -4.36 -12.89 -17.29
C ILE A 167 -4.93 -13.96 -18.24
N ASN A 168 -5.51 -15.03 -17.68
CA ASN A 168 -6.06 -16.12 -18.48
C ASN A 168 -7.13 -15.63 -19.48
N ARG A 169 -8.07 -14.79 -19.02
CA ARG A 169 -9.11 -14.21 -19.90
C ARG A 169 -8.53 -13.35 -21.03
N LYS A 170 -7.47 -12.58 -20.76
CA LYS A 170 -6.79 -11.77 -21.78
C LYS A 170 -6.11 -12.66 -22.83
N ASN A 171 -5.47 -13.75 -22.39
CA ASN A 171 -4.80 -14.70 -23.27
C ASN A 171 -5.78 -15.52 -24.12
N GLU A 172 -6.95 -15.87 -23.59
CA GLU A 172 -8.00 -16.60 -24.32
C GLU A 172 -8.76 -15.75 -25.34
N THR A 173 -8.73 -14.41 -25.22
CA THR A 173 -9.43 -13.52 -26.14
C THR A 173 -8.66 -13.40 -27.48
N LEU A 174 -8.85 -14.38 -28.36
CA LEU A 174 -8.36 -14.33 -29.73
C LEU A 174 -9.20 -13.35 -30.55
N LYS A 175 -8.57 -12.35 -31.18
CA LYS A 175 -9.26 -11.32 -31.99
C LYS A 175 -9.94 -11.87 -33.26
N GLY A 176 -9.74 -13.15 -33.58
CA GLY A 176 -10.18 -13.78 -34.82
C GLY A 176 -9.43 -13.24 -36.04
N ARG A 177 -9.43 -14.00 -37.14
CA ARG A 177 -8.95 -13.54 -38.45
C ARG A 177 -10.16 -13.35 -39.35
N ARG A 178 -10.34 -12.15 -39.91
CA ARG A 178 -11.31 -11.94 -41.00
C ARG A 178 -10.69 -12.42 -42.31
N VAL A 179 -11.40 -13.26 -43.04
CA VAL A 179 -11.07 -13.64 -44.42
C VAL A 179 -11.87 -12.71 -45.33
N GLY A 180 -11.18 -11.96 -46.20
CA GLY A 180 -11.80 -11.07 -47.19
C GLY A 180 -12.24 -9.72 -46.62
N GLY A 181 -11.38 -8.71 -46.72
CA GLY A 181 -11.80 -7.31 -46.79
C GLY A 181 -11.64 -6.87 -48.24
N GLN A 182 -12.75 -6.68 -48.95
CA GLN A 182 -12.83 -5.78 -50.11
C GLN A 182 -13.12 -4.38 -49.59
#